data_AF-A0A7X1ZP00-F1
#
_entry.id   AF-A0A7X1ZP00-F1
#
_cell.length_a   1.000
_cell.length_b   1.000
_cell.length_c   1.000
_cell.angle_alpha   90.00
_cell.angle_beta   90.00
_cell.angle_gamma   90.00
#
_symmetry.space_group_name_H-M   'P 1'
#
loop_
_entity.id
_entity.type
_entity.pdbx_description
1 polymer ?
#
loop_
_entity_poly.entity_id
_entity_poly.type
_entity_poly.pdbx_seq_one_letter_code
_entity_poly.pdbx_strand_id
1 'polypeptide(L)'
;MKKGIFFLAVILLMAAGSFVLGQNEKKLKNWHKEEVNHIITKSEAAEFRKLKKEEDREFYTELFWAKRDPTPLTEKNEFKEEFYRRLAYVNKAFIYGYNRGSGTDMGKVWLYFGQPARVFRQDPRVTIWVYPSQPWMDIPKDTFSFVFTAVESKSVYREEDRTRDIVFSMDRDGYVLNVQKTDSRSISAFYAYPKVIILHPDLKELPEYRKVISFSPGSFEGKLIEQVKSAQEDIVQIPFEKKGAIHQGQK
;
A
#
# COMPACT_ATOMS: atom_id res chain seq x y z
N MET A 1 1.61 -33.48 -46.28
CA MET A 1 0.51 -32.85 -45.51
C MET A 1 0.99 -32.18 -44.19
N LYS A 2 2.04 -31.34 -44.20
CA LYS A 2 2.55 -30.67 -42.97
C LYS A 2 2.32 -29.14 -42.91
N LYS A 3 1.79 -28.52 -43.98
CA LYS A 3 1.59 -27.06 -44.06
C LYS A 3 0.35 -26.55 -43.30
N GLY A 4 -0.65 -27.39 -43.05
CA GLY A 4 -1.88 -27.00 -42.34
C GLY A 4 -1.75 -26.86 -40.82
N ILE A 5 -0.88 -27.66 -40.19
CA ILE A 5 -0.68 -27.63 -38.73
C ILE A 5 0.11 -26.38 -38.30
N PHE A 6 1.07 -25.94 -39.11
CA PHE A 6 1.87 -24.74 -38.82
C PHE A 6 1.03 -23.46 -38.90
N PHE A 7 0.11 -23.37 -39.87
CA PHE A 7 -0.82 -22.24 -40.01
C PHE A 7 -1.80 -22.14 -38.84
N LEU A 8 -2.31 -23.28 -38.35
CA LEU A 8 -3.23 -23.32 -37.20
C LEU A 8 -2.53 -22.91 -35.89
N ALA A 9 -1.28 -23.34 -35.68
CA ALA A 9 -0.50 -22.97 -34.49
C ALA A 9 -0.16 -21.47 -34.45
N VAL A 10 0.15 -20.87 -35.60
CA VAL A 10 0.40 -19.42 -35.71
C VAL A 10 -0.87 -18.61 -35.46
N ILE A 11 -2.03 -19.05 -35.96
CA ILE A 11 -3.32 -18.41 -35.67
C ILE A 11 -3.68 -18.51 -34.18
N LEU A 12 -3.45 -19.66 -33.54
CA LEU A 12 -3.68 -19.87 -32.10
C LEU A 12 -2.75 -19.00 -31.23
N LEU A 13 -1.48 -18.87 -31.60
CA LEU A 13 -0.53 -17.98 -30.92
C LEU A 13 -0.90 -16.50 -31.07
N MET A 14 -1.32 -16.07 -32.27
CA MET A 14 -1.81 -14.71 -32.49
C MET A 14 -3.12 -14.42 -31.74
N ALA A 15 -4.05 -15.39 -31.70
CA ALA A 15 -5.29 -15.25 -30.94
C ALA A 15 -5.05 -15.19 -29.42
N ALA A 16 -4.14 -15.99 -28.90
CA ALA A 16 -3.73 -15.95 -27.50
C ALA A 16 -3.03 -14.63 -27.15
N GLY A 17 -2.15 -14.12 -28.02
CA GLY A 17 -1.50 -12.81 -27.86
C GLY A 17 -2.51 -11.66 -27.81
N SER A 18 -3.42 -11.58 -28.79
CA SER A 18 -4.48 -10.56 -28.82
C SER A 18 -5.44 -10.66 -27.62
N PHE A 19 -5.73 -11.87 -27.15
CA PHE A 19 -6.57 -12.08 -25.96
C PHE A 19 -5.87 -11.62 -24.68
N VAL A 20 -4.59 -11.95 -24.48
CA VAL A 20 -3.82 -11.51 -23.30
C VAL A 20 -3.61 -10.00 -23.30
N LEU A 21 -3.28 -9.40 -24.45
CA LEU A 21 -3.16 -7.95 -24.60
C LEU A 21 -4.50 -7.25 -24.29
N GLY A 22 -5.62 -7.77 -24.80
CA GLY A 22 -6.95 -7.22 -24.49
C GLY A 22 -7.36 -7.35 -23.02
N GLN A 23 -6.94 -8.41 -22.32
CA GLN A 23 -7.16 -8.54 -20.87
C GLN A 23 -6.31 -7.55 -20.07
N ASN A 24 -5.04 -7.37 -20.43
CA ASN A 24 -4.16 -6.39 -19.79
C ASN A 24 -4.66 -4.96 -20.00
N GLU A 25 -5.07 -4.60 -21.21
CA GLU A 25 -5.60 -3.27 -21.52
C GLU A 25 -6.88 -2.99 -20.71
N LYS A 26 -7.79 -3.97 -20.62
CA LYS A 26 -9.01 -3.88 -19.81
C LYS A 26 -8.67 -3.71 -18.32
N LYS A 27 -7.73 -4.53 -17.82
CA LYS A 27 -7.26 -4.46 -16.43
C LYS A 27 -6.69 -3.08 -16.13
N LEU A 28 -5.82 -2.55 -17.00
CA LEU A 28 -5.22 -1.24 -16.82
C LEU A 28 -6.26 -0.11 -16.88
N LYS A 29 -7.23 -0.17 -17.79
CA LYS A 29 -8.36 0.78 -17.83
C LYS A 29 -9.15 0.82 -16.51
N ASN A 30 -9.32 -0.33 -15.88
CA ASN A 30 -10.07 -0.46 -14.64
C ASN A 30 -9.23 -0.39 -13.36
N TRP A 31 -7.90 -0.35 -13.46
CA TRP A 31 -6.96 -0.35 -12.34
C TRP A 31 -7.34 0.66 -11.24
N HIS A 32 -7.68 1.89 -11.62
CA HIS A 32 -8.09 2.93 -10.69
C HIS A 32 -9.38 2.64 -9.89
N LYS A 33 -10.26 1.77 -10.42
CA LYS A 33 -11.54 1.38 -9.80
C LYS A 33 -11.45 0.07 -9.04
N GLU A 34 -10.63 -0.86 -9.51
CA GLU A 34 -10.61 -2.22 -9.01
C GLU A 34 -9.46 -2.46 -8.02
N GLU A 35 -8.32 -1.78 -8.20
CA GLU A 35 -7.12 -2.04 -7.39
C GLU A 35 -6.87 -0.92 -6.37
N VAL A 36 -6.92 0.35 -6.80
CA VAL A 36 -6.48 1.49 -5.98
C VAL A 36 -7.60 2.45 -5.58
N ASN A 37 -8.87 2.08 -5.80
CA ASN A 37 -10.05 2.90 -5.51
C ASN A 37 -10.10 3.52 -4.10
N HIS A 38 -9.47 2.89 -3.11
CA HIS A 38 -9.44 3.38 -1.74
C HIS A 38 -8.33 4.40 -1.47
N ILE A 39 -7.28 4.46 -2.29
CA ILE A 39 -6.09 5.29 -2.07
C ILE A 39 -5.83 6.31 -3.19
N ILE A 40 -6.50 6.16 -4.33
CA ILE A 40 -6.50 7.15 -5.40
C ILE A 40 -7.39 8.33 -5.01
N THR A 41 -6.88 9.55 -5.19
CA THR A 41 -7.67 10.76 -4.95
C THR A 41 -8.66 11.01 -6.08
N LYS A 42 -9.67 11.87 -5.83
CA LYS A 42 -10.64 12.28 -6.85
C LYS A 42 -9.96 12.95 -8.06
N SER A 43 -8.90 13.73 -7.84
CA SER A 43 -8.14 14.39 -8.91
C SER A 43 -7.37 13.38 -9.74
N GLU A 44 -6.60 12.49 -9.09
CA GLU A 44 -5.83 11.46 -9.78
C GLU A 44 -6.74 10.53 -10.61
N ALA A 45 -7.88 10.12 -10.05
CA ALA A 45 -8.84 9.31 -10.78
C ALA A 45 -9.44 10.04 -12.00
N ALA A 46 -9.63 11.37 -11.92
CA ALA A 46 -10.11 12.17 -13.04
C ALA A 46 -9.03 12.36 -14.12
N GLU A 47 -7.77 12.52 -13.73
CA GLU A 47 -6.62 12.57 -14.64
C GLU A 47 -6.44 11.24 -15.37
N PHE A 48 -6.40 10.12 -14.63
CA PHE A 48 -6.23 8.78 -15.19
C PHE A 48 -7.28 8.44 -16.25
N ARG A 49 -8.55 8.83 -16.03
CA ARG A 49 -9.65 8.60 -16.98
C ARG A 49 -9.50 9.37 -18.30
N LYS A 50 -8.75 10.46 -18.33
CA LYS A 50 -8.50 11.24 -19.55
C LYS A 50 -7.45 10.60 -20.45
N LEU A 51 -6.60 9.73 -19.88
CA LEU A 51 -5.57 9.01 -20.62
C LEU A 51 -6.22 8.04 -21.60
N LYS A 52 -5.82 8.12 -22.87
CA LYS A 52 -6.38 7.30 -23.95
C LYS A 52 -5.46 6.13 -24.29
N LYS A 53 -4.17 6.40 -24.40
CA LYS A 53 -3.14 5.44 -24.76
C LYS A 53 -2.80 4.53 -23.58
N GLU A 54 -2.33 3.33 -23.89
CA GLU A 54 -1.97 2.33 -22.88
C GLU A 54 -0.68 2.76 -22.16
N GLU A 55 0.31 3.21 -22.92
CA GLU A 55 1.61 3.64 -22.43
C GLU A 55 1.50 4.82 -21.45
N ASP A 56 0.61 5.77 -21.73
CA ASP A 56 0.33 6.89 -20.83
C ASP A 56 -0.26 6.40 -19.48
N ARG A 57 -1.11 5.35 -19.51
CA ARG A 57 -1.70 4.77 -18.29
C ARG A 57 -0.68 3.94 -17.51
N GLU A 58 0.20 3.23 -18.19
CA GLU A 58 1.31 2.49 -17.57
C GLU A 58 2.23 3.46 -16.83
N PHE A 59 2.71 4.50 -17.53
CA PHE A 59 3.54 5.55 -16.94
C PHE A 59 2.85 6.23 -15.76
N TYR A 60 1.55 6.58 -15.89
CA TYR A 60 0.80 7.17 -14.79
C TYR A 60 0.71 6.23 -13.59
N THR A 61 0.52 4.93 -13.82
CA THR A 61 0.45 3.92 -12.76
C THR A 61 1.78 3.81 -12.02
N GLU A 62 2.90 3.81 -12.75
CA GLU A 62 4.24 3.82 -12.16
C GLU A 62 4.48 5.09 -11.34
N LEU A 63 4.15 6.27 -11.90
CA LEU A 63 4.28 7.54 -11.22
C LEU A 63 3.40 7.63 -9.96
N PHE A 64 2.17 7.11 -10.03
CA PHE A 64 1.24 7.03 -8.90
C PHE A 64 1.85 6.29 -7.71
N TRP A 65 2.52 5.18 -7.97
CA TRP A 65 3.20 4.40 -6.94
C TRP A 65 4.48 5.10 -6.47
N ALA A 66 5.28 5.64 -7.39
CA ALA A 66 6.50 6.39 -7.05
C ALA A 66 6.20 7.59 -6.12
N LYS A 67 5.08 8.28 -6.32
CA LYS A 67 4.62 9.37 -5.42
C LYS A 67 4.34 8.91 -3.99
N ARG A 68 4.07 7.62 -3.78
CA ARG A 68 3.73 7.01 -2.49
C ARG A 68 4.86 6.14 -1.95
N ASP A 69 6.04 6.21 -2.58
CA ASP A 69 7.21 5.45 -2.17
C ASP A 69 7.90 6.10 -0.96
N PRO A 70 7.94 5.44 0.21
CA PRO A 70 8.66 5.96 1.36
C PRO A 70 10.18 5.94 1.15
N THR A 71 10.69 5.10 0.25
CA THR A 71 12.12 4.85 0.03
C THR A 71 12.45 4.87 -1.47
N PRO A 72 12.30 6.02 -2.17
CA PRO A 72 12.44 6.12 -3.63
C PRO A 72 13.87 5.87 -4.16
N LEU A 73 14.81 5.53 -3.28
CA LEU A 73 16.19 5.19 -3.61
C LEU A 73 16.37 3.72 -4.00
N THR A 74 15.37 2.88 -3.75
CA THR A 74 15.33 1.47 -4.09
C THR A 74 14.42 1.24 -5.30
N GLU A 75 14.68 0.18 -6.07
CA GLU A 75 13.80 -0.22 -7.18
C GLU A 75 12.43 -0.73 -6.68
N LYS A 76 12.40 -1.21 -5.44
CA LYS A 76 11.20 -1.75 -4.81
C LYS A 76 10.46 -0.66 -4.06
N ASN A 77 9.17 -0.57 -4.32
CA ASN A 77 8.26 0.29 -3.58
C ASN A 77 7.56 -0.51 -2.48
N GLU A 78 8.01 -0.34 -1.24
CA GLU A 78 7.54 -1.11 -0.08
C GLU A 78 6.06 -0.84 0.20
N PHE A 79 5.59 0.39 -0.03
CA PHE A 79 4.18 0.75 0.14
C PHE A 79 3.28 0.01 -0.86
N LYS A 80 3.70 -0.07 -2.14
CA LYS A 80 2.99 -0.79 -3.19
C LYS A 80 2.89 -2.28 -2.86
N GLU A 81 4.01 -2.91 -2.51
CA GLU A 81 4.06 -4.33 -2.14
C GLU A 81 3.12 -4.64 -0.96
N GLU A 82 3.22 -3.83 0.10
CA GLU A 82 2.38 -3.97 1.29
C GLU A 82 0.89 -3.73 0.98
N PHE A 83 0.56 -2.74 0.16
CA PHE A 83 -0.81 -2.46 -0.26
C PHE A 83 -1.42 -3.65 -0.99
N TYR A 84 -0.72 -4.24 -1.97
CA TYR A 84 -1.22 -5.41 -2.70
C TYR A 84 -1.31 -6.65 -1.82
N ARG A 85 -0.39 -6.82 -0.86
CA ARG A 85 -0.47 -7.88 0.15
C ARG A 85 -1.75 -7.74 0.99
N ARG A 86 -2.06 -6.53 1.46
CA ARG A 86 -3.30 -6.24 2.19
C ARG A 86 -4.52 -6.45 1.31
N LEU A 87 -4.52 -5.98 0.06
CA LEU A 87 -5.63 -6.15 -0.88
C LEU A 87 -5.98 -7.64 -1.08
N ALA A 88 -4.97 -8.48 -1.28
CA ALA A 88 -5.15 -9.92 -1.41
C ALA A 88 -5.71 -10.56 -0.12
N TYR A 89 -5.27 -10.10 1.05
CA TYR A 89 -5.79 -10.56 2.34
C TYR A 89 -7.25 -10.15 2.54
N VAL A 90 -7.59 -8.87 2.40
CA VAL A 90 -8.94 -8.36 2.68
C VAL A 90 -9.96 -9.04 1.78
N ASN A 91 -9.65 -9.24 0.49
CA ASN A 91 -10.51 -9.91 -0.48
C ASN A 91 -10.84 -11.37 -0.13
N LYS A 92 -10.03 -12.01 0.73
CA LYS A 92 -10.28 -13.34 1.27
C LYS A 92 -10.95 -13.30 2.65
N ALA A 93 -10.59 -12.33 3.48
CA ALA A 93 -10.95 -12.30 4.89
C ALA A 93 -12.33 -11.68 5.17
N PHE A 94 -12.74 -10.66 4.40
CA PHE A 94 -13.95 -9.89 4.69
C PHE A 94 -15.04 -10.15 3.63
N ILE A 95 -16.09 -10.87 4.01
CA ILE A 95 -17.21 -11.20 3.12
C ILE A 95 -18.50 -10.93 3.91
N TYR A 96 -19.24 -9.89 3.52
CA TYR A 96 -20.48 -9.47 4.17
C TYR A 96 -21.57 -9.24 3.12
N GLY A 97 -22.47 -10.21 2.94
CA GLY A 97 -23.53 -10.14 1.94
C GLY A 97 -22.98 -9.95 0.52
N TYR A 98 -23.43 -8.88 -0.15
CA TYR A 98 -22.93 -8.48 -1.48
C TYR A 98 -21.58 -7.77 -1.44
N ASN A 99 -21.23 -7.14 -0.32
CA ASN A 99 -19.95 -6.44 -0.16
C ASN A 99 -18.84 -7.41 0.20
N ARG A 100 -17.72 -7.32 -0.51
CA ARG A 100 -16.58 -8.23 -0.32
C ARG A 100 -15.27 -7.46 -0.33
N GLY A 101 -14.34 -7.97 0.46
CA GLY A 101 -12.96 -7.53 0.46
C GLY A 101 -12.79 -6.06 0.80
N SER A 102 -12.02 -5.40 -0.07
CA SER A 102 -11.78 -3.96 -0.01
C SER A 102 -13.07 -3.13 -0.05
N GLY A 103 -14.15 -3.64 -0.68
CA GLY A 103 -15.46 -2.98 -0.72
C GLY A 103 -16.20 -2.89 0.62
N THR A 104 -15.72 -3.57 1.66
CA THR A 104 -16.27 -3.48 3.03
C THR A 104 -15.54 -2.40 3.82
N ASP A 105 -16.21 -1.77 4.80
CA ASP A 105 -15.54 -0.78 5.66
C ASP A 105 -14.41 -1.39 6.50
N MET A 106 -14.56 -2.64 6.96
CA MET A 106 -13.47 -3.39 7.60
C MET A 106 -12.28 -3.59 6.66
N GLY A 107 -12.53 -3.97 5.42
CA GLY A 107 -11.50 -4.11 4.39
C GLY A 107 -10.81 -2.78 4.09
N LYS A 108 -11.55 -1.68 4.03
CA LYS A 108 -10.99 -0.33 3.86
C LYS A 108 -10.09 0.06 5.03
N VAL A 109 -10.54 -0.16 6.27
CA VAL A 109 -9.72 0.08 7.47
C VAL A 109 -8.43 -0.73 7.42
N TRP A 110 -8.51 -2.02 7.05
CA TRP A 110 -7.34 -2.89 6.94
C TRP A 110 -6.40 -2.46 5.81
N LEU A 111 -6.90 -1.97 4.68
CA LEU A 111 -6.07 -1.43 3.60
C LEU A 111 -5.26 -0.22 4.10
N TYR A 112 -5.90 0.68 4.86
CA TYR A 112 -5.27 1.90 5.35
C TYR A 112 -4.26 1.62 6.46
N PHE A 113 -4.66 0.90 7.49
CA PHE A 113 -3.87 0.77 8.72
C PHE A 113 -3.20 -0.59 8.89
N GLY A 114 -3.50 -1.56 8.03
CA GLY A 114 -2.94 -2.90 8.11
C GLY A 114 -3.54 -3.72 9.24
N GLN A 115 -2.73 -4.60 9.82
CA GLN A 115 -3.14 -5.40 10.97
C GLN A 115 -3.21 -4.53 12.23
N PRO A 116 -4.27 -4.65 13.04
CA PRO A 116 -4.37 -3.92 14.30
C PRO A 116 -3.32 -4.36 15.30
N ALA A 117 -2.83 -3.40 16.09
CA ALA A 117 -1.90 -3.67 17.17
C ALA A 117 -2.54 -4.52 18.28
N ARG A 118 -3.84 -4.31 18.53
CA ARG A 118 -4.65 -5.12 19.46
C ARG A 118 -6.05 -5.32 18.92
N VAL A 119 -6.61 -6.50 19.19
CA VAL A 119 -8.01 -6.82 18.91
C VAL A 119 -8.69 -7.19 20.22
N PHE A 120 -9.75 -6.47 20.57
CA PHE A 120 -10.60 -6.80 21.71
C PHE A 120 -11.94 -7.34 21.22
N ARG A 121 -12.40 -8.42 21.84
CA ARG A 121 -13.73 -8.99 21.64
C ARG A 121 -14.41 -9.04 23.00
N GLN A 122 -15.14 -7.97 23.31
CA GLN A 122 -15.80 -7.82 24.61
C GLN A 122 -17.14 -8.57 24.66
N ASP A 123 -17.86 -8.58 23.52
CA ASP A 123 -19.12 -9.30 23.28
C ASP A 123 -18.99 -9.94 21.88
N PRO A 124 -19.59 -11.11 21.60
CA PRO A 124 -19.60 -11.70 20.25
C PRO A 124 -20.05 -10.72 19.14
N ARG A 125 -20.79 -9.68 19.50
CA ARG A 125 -21.36 -8.66 18.62
C ARG A 125 -20.52 -7.37 18.59
N VAL A 126 -19.37 -7.32 19.27
CA VAL A 126 -18.50 -6.14 19.37
C VAL A 126 -17.05 -6.56 19.15
N THR A 127 -16.44 -6.02 18.10
CA THR A 127 -15.01 -6.16 17.81
C THR A 127 -14.37 -4.79 17.79
N ILE A 128 -13.29 -4.61 18.57
CA ILE A 128 -12.54 -3.35 18.62
C ILE A 128 -11.13 -3.62 18.11
N TRP A 129 -10.72 -2.83 17.12
CA TRP A 129 -9.36 -2.82 16.58
C TRP A 129 -8.64 -1.57 17.04
N VAL A 130 -7.50 -1.74 17.71
CA VAL A 130 -6.72 -0.62 18.23
C VAL A 130 -5.45 -0.45 17.40
N TYR A 131 -5.17 0.80 17.03
CA TYR A 131 -4.02 1.20 16.23
C TYR A 131 -3.25 2.33 16.93
N PRO A 132 -1.94 2.45 16.67
CA PRO A 132 -1.18 3.61 17.08
C PRO A 132 -1.66 4.84 16.29
N SER A 133 -1.89 5.94 16.98
CA SER A 133 -2.21 7.22 16.36
C SER A 133 -1.06 7.69 15.48
N GLN A 134 -1.40 8.26 14.33
CA GLN A 134 -0.42 8.81 13.41
C GLN A 134 -0.32 10.33 13.58
N PRO A 135 0.87 10.94 13.39
CA PRO A 135 1.04 12.39 13.59
C PRO A 135 0.06 13.26 12.81
N TRP A 136 -0.33 12.83 11.61
CA TRP A 136 -1.26 13.56 10.74
C TRP A 136 -2.73 13.49 11.17
N MET A 137 -3.08 12.65 12.15
CA MET A 137 -4.46 12.44 12.58
C MET A 137 -4.96 13.49 13.58
N ASP A 138 -4.06 14.25 14.23
CA ASP A 138 -4.42 15.22 15.28
C ASP A 138 -5.31 14.63 16.40
N ILE A 139 -5.04 13.37 16.76
CA ILE A 139 -5.72 12.68 17.87
C ILE A 139 -4.87 12.85 19.14
N PRO A 140 -5.42 13.39 20.25
CA PRO A 140 -4.67 13.71 21.47
C PRO A 140 -4.30 12.48 22.32
N LYS A 141 -4.25 11.29 21.72
CA LYS A 141 -4.00 10.00 22.37
C LYS A 141 -3.03 9.20 21.52
N ASP A 142 -2.17 8.41 22.16
CA ASP A 142 -1.19 7.55 21.47
C ASP A 142 -1.84 6.44 20.64
N THR A 143 -3.10 6.13 20.92
CA THR A 143 -3.88 5.13 20.20
C THR A 143 -5.28 5.61 19.90
N PHE A 144 -5.82 5.10 18.81
CA PHE A 144 -7.22 5.25 18.42
C PHE A 144 -7.81 3.89 18.07
N SER A 145 -9.13 3.79 18.01
CA SER A 145 -9.79 2.50 17.79
C SER A 145 -10.85 2.55 16.70
N PHE A 146 -11.04 1.41 16.05
CA PHE A 146 -12.19 1.13 15.21
C PHE A 146 -13.10 0.16 15.95
N VAL A 147 -14.33 0.60 16.22
CA VAL A 147 -15.35 -0.18 16.95
C VAL A 147 -16.36 -0.71 15.96
N PHE A 148 -16.37 -2.01 15.71
CA PHE A 148 -17.35 -2.69 14.86
C PHE A 148 -18.40 -3.35 15.76
N THR A 149 -19.66 -2.88 15.72
CA THR A 149 -20.72 -3.44 16.56
C THR A 149 -22.00 -3.78 15.82
N ALA A 150 -22.60 -4.94 16.16
CA ALA A 150 -23.91 -5.36 15.69
C ALA A 150 -25.05 -5.02 16.66
N VAL A 151 -24.76 -4.31 17.76
CA VAL A 151 -25.76 -3.88 18.74
C VAL A 151 -25.57 -2.42 19.10
N GLU A 152 -26.67 -1.68 19.14
CA GLU A 152 -26.66 -0.34 19.72
C GLU A 152 -26.69 -0.43 21.25
N SER A 153 -25.54 -0.69 21.88
CA SER A 153 -25.45 -0.70 23.34
C SER A 153 -24.62 0.47 23.86
N LYS A 154 -25.19 1.23 24.80
CA LYS A 154 -24.46 2.25 25.58
C LYS A 154 -23.28 1.66 26.36
N SER A 155 -23.29 0.36 26.68
CA SER A 155 -22.20 -0.29 27.43
C SER A 155 -20.91 -0.48 26.63
N VAL A 156 -20.98 -0.35 25.30
CA VAL A 156 -19.84 -0.48 24.38
C VAL A 156 -19.10 0.86 24.23
N TYR A 157 -19.79 1.97 24.43
CA TYR A 157 -19.27 3.32 24.24
C TYR A 157 -19.10 4.03 25.57
N ARG A 158 -17.86 4.38 25.91
CA ARG A 158 -17.60 5.33 27.00
C ARG A 158 -17.58 6.72 26.39
N GLU A 159 -18.38 7.66 26.91
CA GLU A 159 -18.43 9.03 26.35
C GLU A 159 -17.07 9.72 26.38
N GLU A 160 -16.23 9.38 27.36
CA GLU A 160 -14.84 9.84 27.52
C GLU A 160 -13.91 9.42 26.36
N ASP A 161 -14.27 8.36 25.62
CA ASP A 161 -13.46 7.78 24.53
C ASP A 161 -13.89 8.25 23.13
N ARG A 162 -14.91 9.13 23.03
CA ARG A 162 -15.46 9.60 21.74
C ARG A 162 -14.44 10.25 20.80
N THR A 163 -13.40 10.86 21.35
CA THR A 163 -12.37 11.56 20.56
C THR A 163 -11.35 10.62 19.92
N ARG A 164 -11.38 9.31 20.22
CA ARG A 164 -10.46 8.32 19.67
C ARG A 164 -11.14 7.15 18.95
N ASP A 165 -12.44 6.97 19.12
CA ASP A 165 -13.16 5.83 18.56
C ASP A 165 -13.85 6.20 17.23
N ILE A 166 -13.58 5.41 16.20
CA ILE A 166 -14.27 5.43 14.92
C ILE A 166 -15.23 4.26 14.90
N VAL A 167 -16.52 4.57 14.86
CA VAL A 167 -17.58 3.61 15.14
C VAL A 167 -18.22 3.14 13.86
N PHE A 168 -18.33 1.84 13.69
CA PHE A 168 -19.06 1.19 12.63
C PHE A 168 -20.19 0.33 13.21
N SER A 169 -21.40 0.54 12.72
CA SER A 169 -22.59 -0.20 13.13
C SER A 169 -22.99 -1.19 12.03
N MET A 170 -23.37 -2.41 12.41
CA MET A 170 -23.84 -3.41 11.47
C MET A 170 -25.18 -2.97 10.87
N ASP A 171 -25.23 -2.99 9.54
CA ASP A 171 -26.45 -2.87 8.74
C ASP A 171 -26.64 -4.17 7.91
N ARG A 172 -27.64 -4.22 7.03
CA ARG A 172 -27.97 -5.39 6.19
C ARG A 172 -26.80 -5.87 5.33
N ASP A 173 -25.97 -4.94 4.86
CA ASP A 173 -24.87 -5.20 3.92
C ASP A 173 -23.47 -5.17 4.57
N GLY A 174 -23.41 -5.20 5.91
CA GLY A 174 -22.18 -5.20 6.69
C GLY A 174 -22.04 -3.98 7.60
N TYR A 175 -20.84 -3.77 8.12
CA TYR A 175 -20.53 -2.62 8.97
C TYR A 175 -20.48 -1.32 8.17
N VAL A 176 -21.13 -0.28 8.68
CA VAL A 176 -21.18 1.08 8.08
C VAL A 176 -20.77 2.13 9.11
N LEU A 177 -20.00 3.13 8.70
CA LEU A 177 -19.58 4.24 9.57
C LEU A 177 -20.78 4.92 10.23
N ASN A 178 -20.79 4.94 11.55
CA ASN A 178 -21.78 5.63 12.35
C ASN A 178 -21.28 7.05 12.67
N VAL A 179 -21.69 8.01 11.84
CA VAL A 179 -21.29 9.42 11.96
C VAL A 179 -21.82 10.11 13.21
N GLN A 180 -22.92 9.62 13.80
CA GLN A 180 -23.49 10.19 15.03
C GLN A 180 -22.72 9.75 16.28
N LYS A 181 -22.02 8.62 16.20
CA LYS A 181 -21.22 8.05 17.30
C LYS A 181 -19.72 8.30 17.14
N THR A 182 -19.29 8.81 16.00
CA THR A 182 -17.89 9.10 15.70
C THR A 182 -17.65 10.59 15.71
N ASP A 183 -16.60 11.03 16.40
CA ASP A 183 -16.20 12.44 16.39
C ASP A 183 -15.77 12.90 14.98
N SER A 184 -16.17 14.12 14.63
CA SER A 184 -15.90 14.72 13.31
C SER A 184 -14.41 14.81 12.97
N ARG A 185 -13.52 14.97 13.96
CA ARG A 185 -12.07 14.98 13.75
C ARG A 185 -11.58 13.58 13.38
N SER A 186 -12.04 12.56 14.07
CA SER A 186 -11.71 11.15 13.78
C SER A 186 -12.21 10.73 12.40
N ILE A 187 -13.41 11.16 12.00
CA ILE A 187 -13.92 10.98 10.63
C ILE A 187 -13.00 11.69 9.63
N SER A 188 -12.67 12.95 9.88
CA SER A 188 -11.84 13.76 8.99
C SER A 188 -10.45 13.13 8.80
N ALA A 189 -9.84 12.66 9.90
CA ALA A 189 -8.59 11.92 9.87
C ALA A 189 -8.72 10.65 9.01
N PHE A 190 -9.74 9.82 9.25
CA PHE A 190 -9.96 8.60 8.47
C PHE A 190 -10.02 8.85 6.95
N TYR A 191 -10.72 9.90 6.52
CA TYR A 191 -10.86 10.24 5.10
C TYR A 191 -9.69 11.07 4.53
N ALA A 192 -8.78 11.57 5.37
CA ALA A 192 -7.55 12.23 4.92
C ALA A 192 -6.50 11.24 4.39
N TYR A 193 -6.61 9.96 4.76
CA TYR A 193 -5.62 8.91 4.43
C TYR A 193 -5.13 8.93 2.97
N PRO A 194 -5.99 8.97 1.92
CA PRO A 194 -5.54 8.94 0.53
C PRO A 194 -4.64 10.12 0.11
N LYS A 195 -4.74 11.26 0.82
CA LYS A 195 -3.92 12.44 0.57
C LYS A 195 -2.59 12.39 1.31
N VAL A 196 -2.60 11.96 2.58
CA VAL A 196 -1.39 11.98 3.43
C VAL A 196 -0.35 10.93 3.03
N ILE A 197 -0.77 9.88 2.31
CA ILE A 197 0.16 8.87 1.77
C ILE A 197 0.86 9.32 0.49
N ILE A 198 0.55 10.49 -0.05
CA ILE A 198 1.26 11.07 -1.19
C ILE A 198 2.51 11.76 -0.62
N LEU A 199 3.62 11.04 -0.61
CA LEU A 199 4.88 11.46 0.01
C LEU A 199 5.66 12.44 -0.88
N HIS A 200 5.56 12.27 -2.20
CA HIS A 200 6.26 13.10 -3.20
C HIS A 200 5.26 13.76 -4.16
N PRO A 201 4.42 14.70 -3.71
CA PRO A 201 3.32 15.26 -4.52
C PRO A 201 3.79 15.93 -5.82
N ASP A 202 4.98 16.55 -5.77
CA ASP A 202 5.57 17.32 -6.87
C ASP A 202 6.33 16.45 -7.89
N LEU A 203 6.44 15.14 -7.67
CA LEU A 203 7.11 14.23 -8.58
C LEU A 203 6.36 14.17 -9.93
N LYS A 204 7.06 14.44 -11.04
CA LYS A 204 6.48 14.44 -12.39
C LYS A 204 7.05 13.36 -13.31
N GLU A 205 8.23 12.86 -12.95
CA GLU A 205 8.96 11.85 -13.69
C GLU A 205 9.33 10.71 -12.73
N LEU A 206 9.60 9.53 -13.28
CA LEU A 206 10.02 8.39 -12.47
C LEU A 206 11.43 8.65 -11.91
N PRO A 207 11.69 8.31 -10.64
CA PRO A 207 13.02 8.48 -10.06
C PRO A 207 14.01 7.59 -10.82
N GLU A 208 15.20 8.12 -11.12
CA GLU A 208 16.30 7.29 -11.56
C GLU A 208 16.80 6.48 -10.36
N TYR A 209 16.46 5.19 -10.35
CA TYR A 209 16.96 4.29 -9.33
C TYR A 209 18.48 4.27 -9.42
N ARG A 210 19.16 4.44 -8.26
CA ARG A 210 20.60 4.21 -8.20
C ARG A 210 20.80 2.76 -8.59
N LYS A 211 21.26 2.50 -9.82
CA LYS A 211 21.68 1.16 -10.23
C LYS A 211 22.56 0.64 -9.10
N VAL A 212 22.16 -0.46 -8.48
CA VAL A 212 23.00 -1.15 -7.51
C VAL A 212 24.34 -1.28 -8.21
N ILE A 213 25.39 -0.71 -7.60
CA ILE A 213 26.74 -0.87 -8.14
C ILE A 213 27.01 -2.37 -8.08
N SER A 214 26.82 -3.04 -9.21
CA SER A 214 27.09 -4.46 -9.33
C SER A 214 28.57 -4.58 -9.62
N PHE A 215 29.30 -5.05 -8.62
CA PHE A 215 30.69 -5.40 -8.80
C PHE A 215 30.76 -6.75 -9.51
N SER A 216 31.57 -6.85 -10.56
CA SER A 216 31.83 -8.13 -11.21
C SER A 216 32.34 -9.13 -10.16
N PRO A 217 31.92 -10.41 -10.17
CA PRO A 217 32.44 -11.42 -9.24
C PRO A 217 33.97 -11.53 -9.23
N GLY A 218 34.64 -11.13 -10.32
CA GLY A 218 36.10 -11.10 -10.42
C GLY A 218 36.78 -9.84 -9.89
N SER A 219 36.02 -8.76 -9.62
CA SER A 219 36.58 -7.50 -9.10
C SER A 219 36.97 -7.63 -7.63
N PHE A 220 37.78 -6.68 -7.13
CA PHE A 220 38.18 -6.65 -5.73
C PHE A 220 36.95 -6.58 -4.81
N GLU A 221 36.01 -5.68 -5.10
CA GLU A 221 34.79 -5.47 -4.33
C GLU A 221 33.85 -6.67 -4.40
N GLY A 222 33.72 -7.32 -5.57
CA GLY A 222 32.93 -8.54 -5.73
C GLY A 222 33.45 -9.69 -4.87
N LYS A 223 34.79 -9.88 -4.85
CA LYS A 223 35.45 -10.88 -4.00
C LYS A 223 35.32 -10.54 -2.51
N LEU A 224 35.45 -9.26 -2.15
CA LEU A 224 35.31 -8.81 -0.76
C LEU A 224 33.89 -9.05 -0.24
N ILE A 225 32.85 -8.78 -1.04
CA ILE A 225 31.45 -9.04 -0.66
C ILE A 225 31.21 -10.52 -0.42
N GLU A 226 31.71 -11.42 -1.28
CA GLU A 226 31.61 -12.87 -1.08
C GLU A 226 32.37 -13.33 0.17
N GLN A 227 33.56 -12.77 0.42
CA GLN A 227 34.32 -13.06 1.63
C GLN A 227 33.58 -12.61 2.89
N VAL A 228 32.96 -11.43 2.89
CA VAL A 228 32.16 -10.93 4.04
C VAL A 228 30.88 -11.72 4.23
N LYS A 229 30.22 -12.17 3.15
CA LYS A 229 29.00 -13.02 3.27
C LYS A 229 29.31 -14.41 3.80
N SER A 230 30.48 -14.96 3.47
CA SER A 230 30.93 -16.28 3.90
C SER A 230 31.58 -16.26 5.28
N ALA A 231 32.17 -15.14 5.67
CA ALA A 231 32.62 -14.89 7.03
C ALA A 231 31.38 -14.57 7.90
N GLN A 232 31.00 -15.48 8.78
CA GLN A 232 29.97 -15.25 9.78
C GLN A 232 30.53 -14.39 10.94
N GLU A 233 31.15 -13.26 10.59
CA GLU A 233 31.76 -12.32 11.53
C GLU A 233 30.85 -11.11 11.76
N ASP A 234 30.87 -10.60 12.98
CA ASP A 234 30.10 -9.42 13.38
C ASP A 234 30.56 -8.20 12.58
N ILE A 235 29.62 -7.55 11.89
CA ILE A 235 29.86 -6.32 11.15
C ILE A 235 30.28 -5.23 12.14
N VAL A 236 31.58 -4.93 12.20
CA VAL A 236 32.09 -3.76 12.95
C VAL A 236 31.69 -2.50 12.18
N GLN A 237 30.62 -1.84 12.60
CA GLN A 237 30.28 -0.52 12.08
C GLN A 237 31.35 0.49 12.51
N ILE A 238 32.09 1.02 11.55
CA ILE A 238 33.04 2.12 11.79
C ILE A 238 32.22 3.42 11.83
N PRO A 239 32.23 4.18 12.94
CA PRO A 239 31.56 5.48 13.02
C PRO A 239 32.10 6.43 11.96
N PHE A 240 31.22 7.26 11.37
CA PHE A 240 31.55 8.19 10.28
C PHE A 240 32.56 9.27 10.67
N GLU A 241 32.83 9.44 11.97
CA GLU A 241 33.78 10.41 12.52
C GLU A 241 35.22 9.87 12.55
N LYS A 242 35.84 9.78 11.37
CA LYS A 242 37.31 9.86 11.25
C LYS A 242 37.77 10.30 9.86
N LYS A 243 37.11 11.34 9.32
CA LYS A 243 37.70 12.20 8.28
C LYS A 243 38.31 13.43 8.95
N GLY A 244 39.45 13.23 9.58
CA GLY A 244 40.28 14.31 10.10
C GLY A 244 41.67 13.75 10.39
N ALA A 245 42.68 14.35 9.76
CA ALA A 245 44.12 14.05 9.90
C ALA A 245 44.68 12.87 9.08
N ILE A 246 44.69 13.00 7.75
CA ILE A 246 45.90 12.67 6.97
C ILE A 246 46.13 13.80 5.96
N HIS A 247 46.60 14.95 6.44
CA HIS A 247 47.31 15.96 5.65
C HIS A 247 48.05 16.91 6.62
N GLN A 248 49.09 16.38 7.26
CA GLN A 248 50.30 17.10 7.64
C GLN A 248 51.41 16.07 7.38
N GLY A 249 52.21 16.20 6.31
CA GLY A 249 53.17 17.29 6.17
C GLY A 249 54.45 16.90 6.90
N GLN A 250 55.27 16.03 6.31
CA GLN A 250 56.68 15.96 6.65
C GLN A 250 57.50 16.22 5.39
N LYS A 251 58.09 17.42 5.39
CA LYS A 251 59.44 17.66 4.88
C LYS A 251 60.42 16.82 5.69
#